data_AF-A0AB34HE95-F1
#
_entry.id   AF-A0AB34HE95-F1
#
_cell.length_a   1.000
_cell.length_b   1.000
_cell.length_c   1.000
_cell.angle_alpha   90.00
_cell.angle_beta   90.00
_cell.angle_gamma   90.00
#
_symmetry.space_group_name_H-M   'P 1'
#
loop_
_entity.id
_entity.type
_entity.pdbx_description
1 polymer ?
#
loop_
_entity_poly.entity_id
_entity_poly.type
_entity_poly.pdbx_seq_one_letter_code
_entity_poly.pdbx_strand_id
1 'polypeptide(L)'
;MGFTFSHLLFFYSPDFRSTLTGMSQLCGTRLCHEIAHAWFGLAIGARDWTEEWLSEGFATHLEDVFWAKAQQQLAPDEAQEQQELRACLRWRRLQDEVRNSPEDMQVLR
;
A
#
# COMPACT_ATOMS: atom_id res chain seq x y z
N MET A 1 -8.92 -3.61 -22.70
CA MET A 1 -7.71 -2.78 -22.81
C MET A 1 -7.04 -2.76 -21.45
N GLY A 2 -6.02 -3.60 -21.26
CA GLY A 2 -4.73 -3.09 -20.77
C GLY A 2 -4.41 -3.58 -19.35
N PHE A 3 -4.53 -4.88 -19.09
CA PHE A 3 -3.98 -5.48 -17.88
C PHE A 3 -2.45 -5.50 -18.00
N THR A 4 -1.77 -4.41 -17.62
CA THR A 4 -0.32 -4.48 -17.44
C THR A 4 -0.03 -4.93 -16.03
N PHE A 5 0.07 -6.26 -15.98
CA PHE A 5 0.72 -7.16 -15.04
C PHE A 5 2.14 -6.71 -14.66
N SER A 6 2.31 -5.53 -14.08
CA SER A 6 3.56 -5.12 -13.44
C SER A 6 3.82 -5.93 -12.15
N HIS A 7 2.82 -6.69 -11.68
CA HIS A 7 2.78 -7.37 -10.38
C HIS A 7 3.33 -8.80 -10.36
N LEU A 8 3.58 -9.44 -11.51
CA LEU A 8 4.05 -10.84 -11.54
C LEU A 8 5.48 -11.02 -12.07
N LEU A 9 6.11 -9.94 -12.54
CA LEU A 9 7.57 -9.91 -12.78
C LEU A 9 8.39 -9.78 -11.49
N PHE A 10 7.77 -9.43 -10.36
CA PHE A 10 8.46 -9.31 -9.07
C PHE A 10 8.88 -10.66 -8.49
N PHE A 11 8.18 -11.75 -8.81
CA PHE A 11 8.43 -13.06 -8.21
C PHE A 11 9.54 -13.90 -8.87
N TYR A 12 10.07 -13.51 -10.04
CA TYR A 12 10.95 -14.39 -10.83
C TYR A 12 12.39 -13.88 -11.11
N SER A 13 12.81 -12.75 -10.52
CA SER A 13 14.21 -12.30 -10.65
C SER A 13 15.05 -12.63 -9.41
N PRO A 14 16.06 -13.51 -9.51
CA PRO A 14 16.97 -13.82 -8.40
C PRO A 14 17.96 -12.68 -8.08
N ASP A 15 17.93 -11.57 -8.84
CA ASP A 15 18.90 -10.47 -8.73
C ASP A 15 18.58 -9.41 -7.66
N PHE A 16 17.47 -9.54 -6.90
CA PHE A 16 17.16 -8.57 -5.85
C PHE A 16 17.91 -8.82 -4.52
N ARG A 17 19.19 -9.19 -4.61
CA ARG A 17 20.15 -9.10 -3.50
C ARG A 17 21.10 -7.93 -3.78
N SER A 18 20.67 -6.69 -3.49
CA SER A 18 21.60 -5.55 -3.57
C SER A 18 21.30 -4.45 -2.53
N THR A 19 22.02 -4.58 -1.40
CA THR A 19 22.86 -3.57 -0.74
C THR A 19 22.41 -2.11 -0.65
N LEU A 20 21.22 -1.82 -0.10
CA LEU A 20 20.92 -0.54 0.57
C LEU A 20 19.79 -0.79 1.59
N THR A 21 20.05 -0.53 2.87
CA THR A 21 19.16 -0.82 4.00
C THR A 21 17.75 -0.18 3.87
N GLY A 22 17.58 0.86 3.05
CA GLY A 22 16.28 1.49 2.77
C GLY A 22 15.45 0.83 1.67
N MET A 23 16.08 0.14 0.72
CA MET A 23 15.37 -0.55 -0.38
C MET A 23 14.74 -1.87 0.09
N SER A 24 15.32 -2.53 1.09
CA SER A 24 14.73 -3.71 1.70
C SER A 24 13.43 -3.38 2.44
N GLN A 25 13.33 -2.20 3.06
CA GLN A 25 12.12 -1.76 3.76
C GLN A 25 10.98 -1.44 2.79
N LEU A 26 11.27 -0.70 1.71
CA LEU A 26 10.30 -0.39 0.65
C LEU A 26 9.83 -1.66 -0.09
N CYS A 27 10.76 -2.57 -0.36
CA CYS A 27 10.47 -3.90 -0.91
C CYS A 27 9.54 -4.70 0.01
N GLY A 28 9.78 -4.64 1.32
CA GLY A 28 8.98 -5.35 2.32
C GLY A 28 7.57 -4.80 2.51
N THR A 29 7.40 -3.48 2.62
CA THR A 29 6.05 -2.88 2.69
C THR A 29 5.26 -3.15 1.42
N ARG A 30 5.91 -3.11 0.25
CA ARG A 30 5.23 -3.42 -1.01
C ARG A 30 4.85 -4.90 -1.10
N LEU A 31 5.70 -5.82 -0.64
CA LEU A 31 5.34 -7.23 -0.55
C LEU A 31 4.12 -7.43 0.37
N CYS A 32 4.07 -6.77 1.52
CA CYS A 32 2.93 -6.80 2.42
C CYS A 32 1.64 -6.28 1.76
N HIS A 33 1.74 -5.23 0.93
CA HIS A 33 0.64 -4.69 0.13
C HIS A 33 0.09 -5.73 -0.86
N GLU A 34 0.97 -6.40 -1.62
CA GLU A 34 0.56 -7.44 -2.57
C GLU A 34 -0.04 -8.67 -1.88
N ILE A 35 0.45 -9.01 -0.68
CA ILE A 35 -0.14 -10.07 0.15
C ILE A 35 -1.57 -9.68 0.56
N ALA A 36 -1.80 -8.43 0.98
CA ALA A 36 -3.13 -7.95 1.34
C ALA A 36 -4.11 -7.97 0.15
N HIS A 37 -3.64 -7.63 -1.06
CA HIS A 37 -4.40 -7.73 -2.31
C HIS A 37 -4.87 -9.15 -2.64
N ALA A 38 -4.19 -10.19 -2.16
CA ALA A 38 -4.67 -11.56 -2.33
C ALA A 38 -6.04 -11.80 -1.66
N TRP A 39 -6.34 -11.08 -0.57
CA TRP A 39 -7.68 -11.07 0.03
C TRP A 39 -8.58 -9.98 -0.55
N PHE A 40 -8.11 -8.72 -0.55
CA PHE A 40 -8.88 -7.54 -0.97
C PHE A 40 -8.46 -7.10 -2.37
N GLY A 41 -8.89 -7.83 -3.38
CA GLY A 41 -8.53 -7.61 -4.78
C GLY A 41 -8.72 -8.90 -5.60
N LEU A 42 -8.19 -10.01 -5.10
CA LEU A 42 -8.37 -11.33 -5.72
C LEU A 42 -9.55 -12.12 -5.15
N ALA A 43 -9.62 -12.32 -3.83
CA ALA A 43 -10.69 -13.11 -3.21
C ALA A 43 -11.99 -12.30 -3.05
N ILE A 44 -11.86 -11.05 -2.59
CA ILE A 44 -12.92 -10.05 -2.49
C ILE A 44 -12.56 -8.94 -3.46
N GLY A 45 -13.08 -9.02 -4.68
CA GLY A 45 -12.83 -8.02 -5.72
C GLY A 45 -13.88 -6.92 -5.73
N ALA A 46 -13.51 -5.76 -6.29
CA ALA A 46 -14.43 -4.66 -6.55
C ALA A 46 -15.49 -5.08 -7.60
N ARG A 47 -16.73 -4.61 -7.44
CA ARG A 47 -17.79 -4.87 -8.41
C ARG A 47 -17.54 -4.15 -9.74
N ASP A 48 -17.02 -2.93 -9.66
CA ASP A 48 -16.59 -2.11 -10.78
C ASP A 48 -15.53 -1.09 -10.32
N TRP A 49 -15.07 -0.25 -11.25
CA TRP A 49 -14.00 0.72 -10.99
C TRP A 49 -14.31 1.77 -9.93
N THR A 50 -15.59 2.04 -9.60
CA THR A 50 -15.91 2.98 -8.52
C THR A 50 -15.61 2.38 -7.15
N GLU A 51 -15.55 1.05 -7.04
CA GLU A 51 -15.24 0.34 -5.79
C GLU A 51 -13.77 -0.05 -5.66
N GLU A 52 -12.92 0.25 -6.65
CA GLU A 52 -11.50 -0.16 -6.66
C GLU A 52 -10.72 0.39 -5.46
N TRP A 53 -11.15 1.54 -4.91
CA TRP A 53 -10.56 2.11 -3.71
C TRP A 53 -10.67 1.19 -2.49
N LEU A 54 -11.64 0.25 -2.46
CA LEU A 54 -11.75 -0.74 -1.39
C LEU A 54 -10.53 -1.66 -1.41
N SER A 55 -10.20 -2.23 -2.57
CA SER A 55 -9.03 -3.11 -2.73
C SER A 55 -7.74 -2.39 -2.35
N GLU A 56 -7.43 -1.28 -3.03
CA GLU A 56 -6.21 -0.49 -2.80
C GLU A 56 -6.15 0.12 -1.40
N GLY A 57 -7.29 0.58 -0.87
CA GLY A 57 -7.40 1.15 0.47
C GLY A 57 -7.14 0.12 1.57
N PHE A 58 -7.74 -1.06 1.46
CA PHE A 58 -7.47 -2.16 2.41
C PHE A 58 -6.04 -2.65 2.31
N ALA A 59 -5.49 -2.81 1.10
CA ALA A 59 -4.09 -3.19 0.93
C ALA A 59 -3.13 -2.17 1.55
N THR A 60 -3.38 -0.88 1.32
CA THR A 60 -2.60 0.23 1.90
C THR A 60 -2.75 0.35 3.43
N HIS A 61 -3.88 -0.06 3.99
CA HIS A 61 -4.07 -0.09 5.44
C HIS A 61 -3.35 -1.30 6.08
N LEU A 62 -3.46 -2.47 5.46
CA LEU A 62 -2.92 -3.72 5.99
C LEU A 62 -1.41 -3.88 5.77
N GLU A 63 -0.83 -3.22 4.76
CA GLU A 63 0.61 -3.29 4.50
C GLU A 63 1.44 -2.91 5.74
N ASP A 64 1.03 -1.86 6.46
CA ASP A 64 1.74 -1.37 7.64
C ASP A 64 1.57 -2.35 8.83
N VAL A 65 0.38 -2.97 8.95
CA VAL A 65 0.09 -3.97 9.98
C VAL A 65 0.91 -5.25 9.75
N PHE A 66 0.95 -5.74 8.52
CA PHE A 66 1.73 -6.93 8.16
C PHE A 66 3.22 -6.66 8.31
N TRP A 67 3.69 -5.49 7.89
CA TRP A 67 5.08 -5.10 8.02
C TRP A 67 5.52 -5.03 9.49
N ALA A 68 4.74 -4.40 10.36
CA ALA A 68 5.01 -4.34 11.79
C ALA A 68 5.08 -5.74 12.41
N LYS A 69 4.14 -6.63 12.07
CA LYS A 69 4.15 -8.03 12.53
C LYS A 69 5.34 -8.84 12.01
N ALA A 70 5.74 -8.61 10.76
CA ALA A 70 6.85 -9.33 10.12
C ALA A 70 8.20 -8.90 10.67
N GLN A 71 8.39 -7.62 11.00
CA GLN A 71 9.67 -7.14 11.49
C GLN A 71 9.99 -7.63 12.91
N GLN A 72 8.99 -7.92 13.75
CA GLN A 72 9.13 -8.36 15.16
C GLN A 72 10.16 -7.55 15.99
N GLN A 73 10.51 -6.34 15.53
CA GLN A 73 11.65 -5.56 16.04
C GLN A 73 11.21 -4.29 16.77
N LEU A 74 9.98 -3.82 16.54
CA LEU A 74 9.44 -2.63 17.18
C LEU A 74 8.54 -3.02 18.34
N ALA A 75 8.61 -2.24 19.43
CA ALA A 75 7.62 -2.32 20.49
C ALA A 75 6.22 -1.98 19.93
N PRO A 76 5.13 -2.54 20.49
CA PRO A 76 3.78 -2.26 20.01
C PRO A 76 3.46 -0.76 19.93
N ASP A 77 3.91 0.02 20.91
CA ASP A 77 3.70 1.47 20.98
C ASP A 77 4.46 2.20 19.86
N GLU A 78 5.72 1.85 19.62
CA GLU A 78 6.52 2.42 18.53
C GLU A 78 5.95 2.08 17.13
N ALA A 79 5.43 0.86 16.97
CA ALA A 79 4.77 0.46 15.73
C ALA A 79 3.48 1.26 15.49
N GLN A 80 2.71 1.51 16.55
CA GLN A 80 1.52 2.36 16.48
C GLN A 80 1.89 3.80 16.14
N GLU A 81 2.90 4.38 16.79
CA GLU A 81 3.38 5.73 16.48
C GLU A 81 3.82 5.85 15.01
N GLN A 82 4.54 4.86 14.49
CA GLN A 82 4.91 4.84 13.06
C GLN A 82 3.70 4.78 12.14
N GLN A 83 2.68 3.98 12.49
CA GLN A 83 1.45 3.90 11.71
C GLN A 83 0.70 5.25 11.72
N GLU A 84 0.60 5.90 12.89
CA GLU A 84 -0.04 7.20 13.04
C GLU A 84 0.71 8.31 12.27
N LEU A 85 2.04 8.31 12.32
CA LEU A 85 2.87 9.24 11.54
C LEU A 85 2.65 9.06 10.03
N ARG A 86 2.63 7.81 9.55
CA ARG A 86 2.36 7.51 8.12
C ARG A 86 0.95 7.94 7.74
N ALA A 87 -0.05 7.71 8.59
CA ALA A 87 -1.42 8.17 8.37
C ALA A 87 -1.49 9.71 8.28
N CYS A 88 -0.79 10.43 9.17
CA CYS A 88 -0.71 11.89 9.13
C CYS A 88 -0.08 12.40 7.83
N LEU A 89 1.00 11.77 7.36
CA LEU A 89 1.67 12.15 6.11
C LEU A 89 0.78 11.86 4.89
N ARG A 90 0.11 10.70 4.85
CA ARG A 90 -0.85 10.35 3.80
C ARG A 90 -2.03 11.32 3.78
N TRP A 91 -2.57 11.69 4.94
CA TRP A 91 -3.63 12.69 5.06
C TRP A 91 -3.21 14.06 4.54
N ARG A 92 -2.02 14.55 4.93
CA ARG A 92 -1.49 15.82 4.41
C ARG A 92 -1.37 15.80 2.89
N ARG A 93 -0.82 14.71 2.33
CA ARG A 93 -0.73 14.54 0.88
C ARG A 93 -2.11 14.55 0.24
N LEU A 94 -3.09 13.85 0.79
CA LEU A 94 -4.47 13.87 0.30
C LEU A 94 -5.06 15.29 0.32
N GLN A 95 -4.86 16.04 1.41
CA GLN A 95 -5.31 17.43 1.49
C GLN A 95 -4.66 18.32 0.42
N ASP A 96 -3.37 18.12 0.14
CA ASP A 96 -2.67 18.84 -0.91
C ASP A 96 -3.21 18.48 -2.30
N GLU A 97 -3.43 17.19 -2.59
CA GLU A 97 -4.03 16.72 -3.85
C GLU A 97 -5.45 17.28 -4.03
N VAL A 98 -6.28 17.25 -2.98
CA VAL A 98 -7.63 17.81 -3.01
C VAL A 98 -7.58 19.32 -3.30
N ARG A 99 -6.72 20.07 -2.60
CA ARG A 99 -6.57 21.51 -2.82
C ARG A 99 -6.12 21.86 -4.24
N ASN A 100 -5.30 21.00 -4.85
CA ASN A 100 -4.75 21.22 -6.18
C ASN A 100 -5.61 20.60 -7.31
N SER A 101 -6.69 19.90 -6.98
CA SER A 101 -7.59 19.28 -7.94
C SER A 101 -8.84 20.13 -8.17
N PRO A 102 -9.36 20.22 -9.41
CA PRO A 102 -10.60 20.93 -9.69
C PRO A 102 -11.80 20.21 -9.04
N GLU A 103 -12.85 20.97 -8.67
CA GLU A 103 -13.99 20.47 -7.86
C GLU A 103 -14.73 19.29 -8.50
N ASP A 104 -14.81 19.24 -9.83
CA ASP A 104 -15.45 18.17 -10.58
C ASP A 104 -14.69 16.83 -10.51
N MET A 105 -13.42 16.87 -10.15
CA MET A 105 -12.58 15.68 -9.93
C MET A 105 -12.54 15.24 -8.46
N GLN A 106 -13.02 16.06 -7.51
CA GLN A 106 -13.06 15.74 -6.08
C GLN A 106 -14.29 14.89 -5.72
N VAL A 107 -14.40 13.72 -6.34
CA VAL A 107 -15.54 12.83 -6.15
C VAL A 107 -15.12 11.56 -5.40
N LEU A 108 -15.80 11.27 -4.30
CA LEU A 108 -15.90 9.91 -3.76
C LEU A 108 -17.00 9.24 -4.59
N ARG A 109 -16.62 8.51 -5.64
CA ARG A 109 -17.55 7.64 -6.35
C ARG A 109 -17.72 6.33 -5.61
#